data_AF-A0AAQ5ZJC1-F1
#
_entry.id   AF-A0AAQ5ZJC1-F1
#
_cell.length_a   1.000
_cell.length_b   1.000
_cell.length_c   1.000
_cell.angle_alpha   90.00
_cell.angle_beta   90.00
_cell.angle_gamma   90.00
#
_symmetry.space_group_name_H-M   'P 1'
#
loop_
_entity.id
_entity.type
_entity.pdbx_description
1 polymer ?
#
loop_
_entity_poly.entity_id
_entity_poly.type
_entity_poly.pdbx_seq_one_letter_code
_entity_poly.pdbx_strand_id
1 'polypeptide(L)'
;SSPEGRAPAKRKTYPPWLRFHLGISRWELYNRKDPNLAQLTHYLATQRILGAVQKTGGTQLKLLISFPNHGQALLKPMKQSRDTETDVNLFYFSDFERHNAEISAFHLDRLLGFNRIPPVVGRLMNVTADIREKTTDHKVSRTFFTSPAGNVCFYGQCEYYCSTEHPVCGRPHLLEVSLAAILPDLSLAPRRSWRSPWRRSYSRTKLAQWEKNPNYCDSVKQTPPYSQGTRLVDLIDMAVLDFLMSNMDRHHYETFEKFGNETFLLHLDNGRAFGRHSQDEPSILAPLQQCCRIRRSTLLRLRLLALPDFRLSDVMRESLAQDPLADAAPLLSEAHLSALDRRLAAVLQVVHTCQEKHTDVIHDDLDRYDQDSLTDRNTKQ
;
A
#
# COMPACT_ATOMS: atom_id res chain seq x y z
N SER A 1 38.08 -7.18 15.10
CA SER A 1 36.95 -7.40 16.03
C SER A 1 36.25 -6.07 16.26
N SER A 2 35.35 -5.70 15.35
CA SER A 2 34.56 -4.48 15.46
C SER A 2 33.40 -4.72 16.44
N PRO A 3 33.06 -3.76 17.32
CA PRO A 3 31.98 -3.96 18.26
C PRO A 3 30.65 -3.87 17.52
N GLU A 4 29.95 -5.00 17.43
CA GLU A 4 28.54 -5.05 17.08
C GLU A 4 27.77 -4.08 17.99
N GLY A 5 27.14 -3.08 17.38
CA GLY A 5 26.27 -2.15 18.08
C GLY A 5 25.08 -2.88 18.70
N ARG A 6 25.23 -3.28 19.97
CA ARG A 6 24.11 -3.73 20.80
C ARG A 6 23.10 -2.60 20.89
N ALA A 7 21.95 -2.78 20.24
CA ALA A 7 20.75 -2.00 20.54
C ALA A 7 20.49 -2.07 22.06
N PRO A 8 20.11 -0.97 22.72
CA PRO A 8 19.94 -0.94 24.18
C PRO A 8 18.90 -1.98 24.61
N ALA A 9 19.20 -2.72 25.69
CA ALA A 9 18.42 -3.87 26.17
C ALA A 9 16.91 -3.62 26.34
N LYS A 10 16.49 -2.35 26.53
CA LYS A 10 15.08 -1.93 26.62
C LYS A 10 14.27 -2.11 25.31
N ARG A 11 14.90 -2.15 24.13
CA ARG A 11 14.17 -2.35 22.86
C ARG A 11 13.66 -3.78 22.65
N LYS A 12 14.21 -4.77 23.38
CA LYS A 12 13.80 -6.19 23.23
C LYS A 12 12.52 -6.56 24.00
N THR A 13 11.98 -5.67 24.84
CA THR A 13 10.79 -5.94 25.67
C THR A 13 9.48 -5.38 25.11
N TYR A 14 9.52 -4.47 24.12
CA TYR A 14 8.29 -3.90 23.54
C TYR A 14 7.64 -4.85 22.53
N PRO A 15 6.30 -4.84 22.41
CA PRO A 15 5.61 -5.63 21.42
C PRO A 15 6.00 -5.22 19.98
N PRO A 16 5.90 -6.13 18.99
CA PRO A 16 6.36 -5.86 17.62
C PRO A 16 5.76 -4.61 16.99
N TRP A 17 4.48 -4.34 17.23
CA TRP A 17 3.77 -3.17 16.71
C TRP A 17 4.36 -1.85 17.25
N LEU A 18 4.75 -1.81 18.53
CA LEU A 18 5.33 -0.62 19.14
C LEU A 18 6.76 -0.40 18.66
N ARG A 19 7.53 -1.46 18.47
CA ARG A 19 8.86 -1.36 17.84
C ARG A 19 8.78 -0.86 16.41
N PHE A 20 7.73 -1.24 15.66
CA PHE A 20 7.45 -0.67 14.35
C PHE A 20 7.19 0.84 14.43
N HIS A 21 6.30 1.28 15.32
CA HIS A 21 6.05 2.71 15.53
C HIS A 21 7.32 3.50 15.88
N LEU A 22 8.15 2.96 16.79
CA LEU A 22 9.42 3.55 17.20
C LEU A 22 10.52 3.49 16.12
N GLY A 23 10.32 2.70 15.07
CA GLY A 23 11.23 2.54 13.94
C GLY A 23 10.91 3.45 12.75
N ILE A 24 9.72 4.08 12.72
CA ILE A 24 9.33 5.02 11.66
C ILE A 24 10.31 6.21 11.66
N SER A 25 10.89 6.50 10.50
CA SER A 25 11.87 7.56 10.31
C SER A 25 11.40 8.60 9.30
N ARG A 26 12.24 9.60 8.99
CA ARG A 26 11.97 10.60 7.95
C ARG A 26 11.90 9.99 6.53
N TRP A 27 12.54 8.83 6.32
CA TRP A 27 12.83 8.30 4.98
C TRP A 27 12.05 7.03 4.62
N GLU A 28 11.61 6.27 5.61
CA GLU A 28 10.89 5.01 5.43
C GLU A 28 9.97 4.70 6.61
N LEU A 29 8.92 3.91 6.37
CA LEU A 29 8.06 3.39 7.44
C LEU A 29 8.73 2.28 8.25
N TYR A 30 9.55 1.47 7.60
CA TYR A 30 10.25 0.35 8.22
C TYR A 30 11.51 0.03 7.43
N ASN A 31 12.56 -0.38 8.14
CA ASN A 31 13.74 -0.94 7.50
C ASN A 31 13.46 -2.41 7.13
N ARG A 32 13.49 -2.75 5.83
CA ARG A 32 13.24 -4.13 5.35
C ARG A 32 14.22 -5.18 5.88
N LYS A 33 15.39 -4.77 6.39
CA LYS A 33 16.37 -5.67 7.03
C LYS A 33 16.13 -5.85 8.53
N ASP A 34 15.18 -5.12 9.12
CA ASP A 34 14.86 -5.22 10.54
C ASP A 34 14.10 -6.54 10.81
N PRO A 35 14.61 -7.43 11.68
CA PRO A 35 13.90 -8.66 12.04
C PRO A 35 12.54 -8.43 12.70
N ASN A 36 12.26 -7.21 13.21
CA ASN A 36 10.96 -6.85 13.74
C ASN A 36 9.85 -6.92 12.68
N LEU A 37 10.16 -6.75 11.39
CA LEU A 37 9.16 -6.84 10.32
C LEU A 37 8.50 -8.23 10.29
N ALA A 38 9.32 -9.28 10.29
CA ALA A 38 8.84 -10.66 10.35
C ALA A 38 8.09 -10.97 11.66
N GLN A 39 8.55 -10.41 12.78
CA GLN A 39 7.86 -10.56 14.07
C GLN A 39 6.50 -9.85 14.08
N LEU A 40 6.38 -8.70 13.42
CA LEU A 40 5.13 -7.96 13.30
C LEU A 40 4.13 -8.65 12.37
N THR A 41 4.55 -9.13 11.20
CA THR A 41 3.64 -9.87 10.30
C THR A 41 3.16 -11.17 10.93
N HIS A 42 4.06 -11.91 11.61
CA HIS A 42 3.69 -13.09 12.38
C HIS A 42 2.71 -12.76 13.52
N TYR A 43 2.95 -11.65 14.24
CA TYR A 43 2.05 -11.15 15.27
C TYR A 43 0.65 -10.86 14.71
N LEU A 44 0.53 -10.14 13.60
CA LEU A 44 -0.75 -9.83 12.98
C LEU A 44 -1.51 -11.10 12.52
N ALA A 45 -0.77 -12.06 11.96
CA ALA A 45 -1.33 -13.32 11.45
C ALA A 45 -1.87 -14.24 12.55
N THR A 46 -1.20 -14.30 13.71
CA THR A 46 -1.45 -15.35 14.71
C THR A 46 -2.04 -14.84 16.01
N GLN A 47 -1.83 -13.57 16.35
CA GLN A 47 -2.20 -13.07 17.67
C GLN A 47 -3.71 -13.17 17.91
N ARG A 48 -4.09 -13.49 19.14
CA ARG A 48 -5.49 -13.58 19.56
C ARG A 48 -6.19 -12.24 19.39
N ILE A 49 -7.43 -12.27 18.88
CA ILE A 49 -8.26 -11.10 18.68
C ILE A 49 -9.11 -10.84 19.93
N LEU A 50 -9.10 -9.60 20.43
CA LEU A 50 -9.83 -9.15 21.61
C LEU A 50 -11.07 -8.35 21.26
N GLY A 51 -11.03 -7.60 20.15
CA GLY A 51 -12.12 -6.73 19.74
C GLY A 51 -12.12 -6.48 18.24
N ALA A 52 -13.31 -6.30 17.69
CA ALA A 52 -13.53 -5.91 16.30
C ALA A 52 -14.60 -4.82 16.25
N VAL A 53 -14.27 -3.64 15.74
CA VAL A 53 -15.21 -2.53 15.59
C VAL A 53 -15.12 -1.96 14.18
N GLN A 54 -16.16 -1.32 13.69
CA GLN A 54 -16.07 -0.71 12.38
C GLN A 54 -15.24 0.56 12.43
N LYS A 55 -14.31 0.72 11.49
CA LYS A 55 -13.57 1.98 11.36
C LYS A 55 -14.56 3.10 11.02
N THR A 56 -14.50 4.20 11.75
CA THR A 56 -15.21 5.43 11.41
C THR A 56 -14.56 6.09 10.19
N GLY A 57 -15.39 6.51 9.25
CA GLY A 57 -14.95 7.12 8.00
C GLY A 57 -14.32 6.12 7.02
N GLY A 58 -14.65 6.29 5.74
CA GLY A 58 -14.26 5.40 4.66
C GLY A 58 -15.47 5.07 3.77
N THR A 59 -15.18 4.71 2.53
CA THR A 59 -16.21 4.45 1.52
C THR A 59 -16.73 3.01 1.58
N GLN A 60 -15.88 2.03 1.90
CA GLN A 60 -16.23 0.60 1.98
C GLN A 60 -15.97 0.01 3.38
N LEU A 61 -16.42 -1.23 3.59
CA LEU A 61 -16.32 -1.96 4.86
C LEU A 61 -14.86 -2.16 5.30
N LYS A 62 -14.50 -1.57 6.44
CA LYS A 62 -13.19 -1.74 7.10
C LYS A 62 -13.41 -1.90 8.60
N LEU A 63 -12.72 -2.85 9.24
CA LEU A 63 -12.79 -3.05 10.69
C LEU A 63 -11.46 -2.67 11.34
N LEU A 64 -11.51 -2.20 12.58
CA LEU A 64 -10.36 -2.08 13.47
C LEU A 64 -10.35 -3.30 14.39
N ILE A 65 -9.27 -4.07 14.31
CA ILE A 65 -9.02 -5.26 15.12
C ILE A 65 -8.08 -4.89 16.25
N SER A 66 -8.45 -5.28 17.47
CA SER A 66 -7.65 -5.06 18.68
C SER A 66 -7.07 -6.39 19.16
N PHE A 67 -5.78 -6.36 19.51
CA PHE A 67 -4.97 -7.48 19.98
C PHE A 67 -4.34 -7.14 21.35
N PRO A 68 -3.85 -8.15 22.11
CA PRO A 68 -2.78 -8.02 23.10
C PRO A 68 -2.87 -6.79 24.03
N ASN A 69 -1.91 -6.43 24.87
CA ASN A 69 -0.92 -5.36 24.68
C ASN A 69 -1.30 -4.09 23.86
N HIS A 70 -2.57 -3.80 23.60
CA HIS A 70 -3.09 -2.61 22.90
C HIS A 70 -2.72 -2.49 21.40
N GLY A 71 -2.15 -3.53 20.78
CA GLY A 71 -1.89 -3.50 19.35
C GLY A 71 -3.18 -3.49 18.53
N GLN A 72 -3.19 -2.79 17.40
CA GLN A 72 -4.33 -2.73 16.49
C GLN A 72 -3.93 -2.96 15.03
N ALA A 73 -4.89 -3.42 14.23
CA ALA A 73 -4.76 -3.51 12.78
C ALA A 73 -6.04 -3.09 12.07
N LEU A 74 -5.88 -2.57 10.85
CA LEU A 74 -6.96 -2.33 9.92
C LEU A 74 -7.24 -3.61 9.14
N LEU A 75 -8.46 -4.11 9.24
CA LEU A 75 -8.94 -5.27 8.52
C LEU A 75 -9.73 -4.84 7.29
N LYS A 76 -9.38 -5.40 6.12
CA LYS A 76 -10.25 -5.40 4.93
C LYS A 76 -10.65 -6.84 4.58
N PRO A 77 -11.95 -7.16 4.52
CA PRO A 77 -12.42 -8.51 4.22
C PRO A 77 -12.33 -8.82 2.72
N MET A 78 -12.22 -10.11 2.38
CA MET A 78 -12.41 -10.58 1.02
C MET A 78 -13.84 -10.27 0.54
N LYS A 79 -13.94 -9.47 -0.54
CA LYS A 79 -15.22 -9.15 -1.21
C LYS A 79 -15.37 -9.82 -2.58
N GLN A 80 -14.26 -10.09 -3.27
CA GLN A 80 -14.24 -10.72 -4.59
C GLN A 80 -13.28 -11.92 -4.58
N SER A 81 -13.50 -12.86 -5.51
CA SER A 81 -12.55 -13.94 -5.74
C SER A 81 -11.22 -13.38 -6.25
N ARG A 82 -10.13 -14.10 -5.99
CA ARG A 82 -8.77 -13.70 -6.41
C ARG A 82 -8.63 -13.62 -7.93
N ASP A 83 -9.43 -14.40 -8.67
CA ASP A 83 -9.43 -14.44 -10.14
C ASP A 83 -10.44 -13.48 -10.80
N THR A 84 -11.26 -12.77 -10.01
CA THR A 84 -12.30 -11.89 -10.56
C THR A 84 -11.67 -10.59 -11.07
N GLU A 85 -11.74 -10.32 -12.37
CA GLU A 85 -11.42 -8.99 -12.90
C GLU A 85 -12.56 -7.99 -12.64
N THR A 86 -12.20 -6.72 -12.44
CA THR A 86 -13.13 -5.60 -12.35
C THR A 86 -13.80 -5.40 -13.71
N ASP A 87 -15.14 -5.39 -13.73
CA ASP A 87 -15.92 -5.17 -14.94
C ASP A 87 -15.45 -3.93 -15.70
N VAL A 88 -15.27 -4.05 -17.02
CA VAL A 88 -14.76 -2.98 -17.90
C VAL A 88 -15.61 -1.71 -17.89
N ASN A 89 -16.90 -1.83 -17.58
CA ASN A 89 -17.85 -0.72 -17.52
C ASN A 89 -17.84 0.01 -16.17
N LEU A 90 -17.20 -0.55 -15.14
CA LEU A 90 -17.09 0.11 -13.84
C LEU A 90 -16.02 1.20 -13.88
N PHE A 91 -16.39 2.37 -13.37
CA PHE A 91 -15.44 3.43 -13.07
C PHE A 91 -14.56 3.04 -11.87
N TYR A 92 -13.32 3.54 -11.83
CA TYR A 92 -12.38 3.35 -10.72
C TYR A 92 -12.95 3.73 -9.34
N PHE A 93 -13.88 4.69 -9.28
CA PHE A 93 -14.53 5.09 -8.02
C PHE A 93 -15.67 4.16 -7.57
N SER A 94 -16.07 3.21 -8.42
CA SER A 94 -17.08 2.19 -8.14
C SER A 94 -16.48 0.79 -7.95
N ASP A 95 -15.15 0.65 -8.05
CA ASP A 95 -14.52 -0.66 -7.87
C ASP A 95 -14.56 -1.11 -6.39
N PHE A 96 -14.65 -2.42 -6.18
CA PHE A 96 -14.56 -3.04 -4.87
C PHE A 96 -13.12 -2.99 -4.36
N GLU A 97 -12.97 -2.76 -3.06
CA GLU A 97 -11.67 -3.01 -2.42
C GLU A 97 -11.46 -4.51 -2.23
N ARG A 98 -10.21 -4.96 -2.41
CA ARG A 98 -9.77 -6.35 -2.36
C ARG A 98 -8.74 -6.52 -1.26
N HIS A 99 -8.87 -7.58 -0.46
CA HIS A 99 -7.93 -7.88 0.63
C HIS A 99 -6.55 -8.26 0.08
N ASN A 100 -6.50 -9.11 -0.95
CA ASN A 100 -5.26 -9.56 -1.59
C ASN A 100 -4.49 -8.42 -2.27
N ALA A 101 -5.17 -7.35 -2.68
CA ALA A 101 -4.54 -6.16 -3.23
C ALA A 101 -3.71 -5.40 -2.18
N GLU A 102 -4.20 -5.25 -0.95
CA GLU A 102 -3.44 -4.61 0.14
C GLU A 102 -2.18 -5.40 0.51
N ILE A 103 -2.31 -6.74 0.59
CA ILE A 103 -1.19 -7.64 0.88
C ILE A 103 -0.17 -7.54 -0.26
N SER A 104 -0.62 -7.66 -1.50
CA SER A 104 0.26 -7.64 -2.67
C SER A 104 0.94 -6.29 -2.86
N ALA A 105 0.25 -5.18 -2.58
CA ALA A 105 0.86 -3.86 -2.61
C ALA A 105 2.02 -3.76 -1.61
N PHE A 106 1.85 -4.21 -0.36
CA PHE A 106 2.91 -4.20 0.65
C PHE A 106 4.15 -4.99 0.19
N HIS A 107 3.96 -6.19 -0.38
CA HIS A 107 5.07 -6.99 -0.89
C HIS A 107 5.76 -6.31 -2.08
N LEU A 108 5.00 -5.72 -3.01
CA LEU A 108 5.54 -5.01 -4.17
C LEU A 108 6.32 -3.75 -3.77
N ASP A 109 5.79 -2.94 -2.85
CA ASP A 109 6.45 -1.75 -2.29
C ASP A 109 7.79 -2.09 -1.64
N ARG A 110 7.85 -3.20 -0.88
CA ARG A 110 9.09 -3.74 -0.29
C ARG A 110 10.09 -4.19 -1.36
N LEU A 111 9.61 -4.87 -2.40
CA LEU A 111 10.44 -5.35 -3.51
C LEU A 111 10.99 -4.18 -4.35
N LEU A 112 10.23 -3.10 -4.53
CA LEU A 112 10.70 -1.87 -5.16
C LEU A 112 11.63 -1.06 -4.25
N GLY A 113 11.73 -1.42 -2.97
CA GLY A 113 12.61 -0.77 -2.00
C GLY A 113 12.09 0.57 -1.49
N PHE A 114 10.78 0.83 -1.65
CA PHE A 114 10.16 2.06 -1.16
C PHE A 114 9.98 2.02 0.36
N ASN A 115 9.48 0.90 0.90
CA ASN A 115 9.18 0.70 2.32
C ASN A 115 8.22 1.78 2.89
N ARG A 116 7.12 2.05 2.18
CA ARG A 116 6.16 3.14 2.46
C ARG A 116 4.71 2.67 2.64
N ILE A 117 4.46 1.37 2.52
CA ILE A 117 3.19 0.73 2.90
C ILE A 117 3.33 0.14 4.30
N PRO A 118 2.41 0.40 5.26
CA PRO A 118 2.43 -0.28 6.56
C PRO A 118 2.41 -1.81 6.38
N PRO A 119 3.09 -2.60 7.23
CA PRO A 119 3.10 -4.06 7.09
C PRO A 119 1.68 -4.65 7.02
N VAL A 120 1.40 -5.42 5.96
CA VAL A 120 0.11 -6.07 5.73
C VAL A 120 0.32 -7.58 5.64
N VAL A 121 -0.55 -8.36 6.27
CA VAL A 121 -0.54 -9.82 6.20
C VAL A 121 -1.95 -10.36 5.94
N GLY A 122 -2.04 -11.49 5.25
CA GLY A 122 -3.25 -12.27 5.13
C GLY A 122 -3.57 -13.07 6.39
N ARG A 123 -4.85 -13.25 6.68
CA ARG A 123 -5.33 -14.15 7.74
C ARG A 123 -6.65 -14.80 7.36
N LEU A 124 -6.79 -16.07 7.69
CA LEU A 124 -8.08 -16.76 7.66
C LEU A 124 -8.75 -16.59 9.03
N MET A 125 -9.88 -15.91 9.07
CA MET A 125 -10.52 -15.46 10.32
C MET A 125 -11.90 -16.08 10.48
N ASN A 126 -12.23 -16.54 11.69
CA ASN A 126 -13.56 -17.06 11.99
C ASN A 126 -14.50 -15.88 12.31
N VAL A 127 -15.38 -15.52 11.37
CA VAL A 127 -16.24 -14.33 11.52
C VAL A 127 -17.20 -14.44 12.71
N THR A 128 -17.52 -15.65 13.15
CA THR A 128 -18.32 -15.86 14.36
C THR A 128 -17.49 -15.57 15.61
N ALA A 129 -16.40 -16.32 15.80
CA ALA A 129 -15.63 -16.29 17.03
C ALA A 129 -14.75 -15.04 17.18
N ASP A 130 -14.22 -14.52 16.06
CA ASP A 130 -13.25 -13.44 16.05
C ASP A 130 -13.86 -12.05 15.75
N ILE A 131 -15.08 -12.00 15.17
CA ILE A 131 -15.79 -10.73 14.90
C ILE A 131 -17.09 -10.65 15.70
N ARG A 132 -18.08 -11.50 15.40
CA ARG A 132 -19.43 -11.41 15.96
C ARG A 132 -19.43 -11.45 17.49
N GLU A 133 -18.68 -12.35 18.08
CA GLU A 133 -18.59 -12.52 19.54
C GLU A 133 -17.60 -11.56 20.22
N LYS A 134 -16.85 -10.77 19.44
CA LYS A 134 -15.84 -9.81 19.91
C LYS A 134 -16.18 -8.36 19.62
N THR A 135 -17.31 -8.10 18.98
CA THR A 135 -17.74 -6.75 18.66
C THR A 135 -18.76 -6.24 19.68
N THR A 136 -18.52 -5.02 20.18
CA THR A 136 -19.52 -4.23 20.90
C THR A 136 -20.13 -3.13 20.02
N ASP A 137 -19.73 -3.07 18.74
CA ASP A 137 -20.17 -2.04 17.81
C ASP A 137 -21.46 -2.49 17.11
N HIS A 138 -22.55 -1.78 17.41
CA HIS A 138 -23.86 -2.05 16.82
C HIS A 138 -23.90 -1.93 15.29
N LYS A 139 -22.99 -1.15 14.68
CA LYS A 139 -22.88 -1.04 13.22
C LYS A 139 -22.46 -2.35 12.57
N VAL A 140 -21.74 -3.19 13.32
CA VAL A 140 -21.32 -4.52 12.87
C VAL A 140 -22.28 -5.56 13.41
N SER A 141 -22.53 -5.56 14.73
CA SER A 141 -23.23 -6.64 15.43
C SER A 141 -24.64 -6.90 14.90
N ARG A 142 -25.38 -5.85 14.49
CA ARG A 142 -26.76 -5.95 14.00
C ARG A 142 -26.87 -6.38 12.54
N THR A 143 -25.74 -6.45 11.83
CA THR A 143 -25.71 -6.75 10.38
C THR A 143 -25.39 -8.21 10.10
N PHE A 144 -25.15 -9.01 11.13
CA PHE A 144 -24.91 -10.44 10.99
C PHE A 144 -26.19 -11.20 10.63
N PHE A 145 -26.07 -12.13 9.69
CA PHE A 145 -27.16 -13.05 9.31
C PHE A 145 -26.59 -14.35 8.74
N THR A 146 -27.44 -15.36 8.62
CA THR A 146 -27.11 -16.63 7.94
C THR A 146 -27.66 -16.59 6.53
N SER A 147 -26.82 -16.84 5.52
CA SER A 147 -27.25 -16.90 4.13
C SER A 147 -28.08 -18.16 3.84
N PRO A 148 -28.82 -18.20 2.71
CA PRO A 148 -29.52 -19.42 2.29
C PRO A 148 -28.61 -20.65 2.12
N ALA A 149 -27.31 -20.44 1.91
CA ALA A 149 -26.31 -21.51 1.82
C ALA A 149 -25.74 -21.94 3.19
N GLY A 150 -26.25 -21.41 4.30
CA GLY A 150 -25.78 -21.72 5.64
C GLY A 150 -24.49 -21.00 6.07
N ASN A 151 -24.02 -20.01 5.29
CA ASN A 151 -22.81 -19.25 5.61
C ASN A 151 -23.13 -18.09 6.57
N VAL A 152 -22.21 -17.77 7.49
CA VAL A 152 -22.35 -16.59 8.35
C VAL A 152 -21.81 -15.38 7.60
N CYS A 153 -22.68 -14.37 7.46
CA CYS A 153 -22.44 -13.16 6.69
C CYS A 153 -22.64 -11.92 7.55
N PHE A 154 -22.00 -10.81 7.16
CA PHE A 154 -22.28 -9.48 7.68
C PHE A 154 -21.93 -8.42 6.64
N TYR A 155 -22.47 -7.21 6.78
CA TYR A 155 -22.23 -6.13 5.81
C TYR A 155 -21.81 -4.80 6.42
N GLY A 156 -21.95 -4.60 7.74
CA GLY A 156 -21.58 -3.36 8.41
C GLY A 156 -22.39 -2.14 7.94
N GLN A 157 -21.86 -0.93 8.12
CA GLN A 157 -22.51 0.33 7.77
C GLN A 157 -21.52 1.35 7.16
N CYS A 158 -21.39 1.37 5.83
CA CYS A 158 -20.52 2.28 5.09
C CYS A 158 -21.24 2.89 3.88
N GLU A 159 -20.57 3.79 3.15
CA GLU A 159 -21.18 4.52 2.03
C GLU A 159 -21.47 3.61 0.83
N TYR A 160 -20.57 2.70 0.50
CA TYR A 160 -20.67 1.79 -0.65
C TYR A 160 -20.61 0.34 -0.24
N TYR A 161 -21.56 -0.45 -0.75
CA TYR A 161 -21.55 -1.91 -0.68
C TYR A 161 -21.55 -2.46 0.77
N CYS A 162 -22.23 -1.78 1.67
CA CYS A 162 -22.58 -2.25 3.02
C CYS A 162 -24.10 -2.46 3.11
N SER A 163 -24.59 -3.51 2.45
CA SER A 163 -26.01 -3.89 2.43
C SER A 163 -26.18 -5.41 2.37
N THR A 164 -27.40 -5.91 2.54
CA THR A 164 -27.72 -7.35 2.47
C THR A 164 -27.43 -7.94 1.08
N GLU A 165 -27.45 -7.12 0.03
CA GLU A 165 -27.09 -7.50 -1.34
C GLU A 165 -25.58 -7.58 -1.58
N HIS A 166 -24.77 -6.95 -0.71
CA HIS A 166 -23.31 -6.94 -0.80
C HIS A 166 -22.63 -7.36 0.50
N PRO A 167 -23.00 -8.52 1.09
CA PRO A 167 -22.41 -8.98 2.32
C PRO A 167 -20.99 -9.53 2.09
N VAL A 168 -20.21 -9.62 3.16
CA VAL A 168 -19.06 -10.53 3.21
C VAL A 168 -19.44 -11.76 4.02
N CYS A 169 -19.09 -12.93 3.51
CA CYS A 169 -19.56 -14.21 4.04
C CYS A 169 -18.38 -15.17 4.25
N GLY A 170 -18.39 -15.85 5.40
CA GLY A 170 -17.49 -16.98 5.61
C GLY A 170 -17.88 -18.22 4.81
N ARG A 171 -17.07 -19.28 4.90
CA ARG A 171 -17.36 -20.60 4.31
C ARG A 171 -17.16 -21.76 5.31
N PRO A 172 -18.18 -22.08 6.14
CA PRO A 172 -19.31 -21.21 6.48
C PRO A 172 -18.93 -20.08 7.45
N HIS A 173 -17.85 -20.23 8.21
CA HIS A 173 -17.38 -19.24 9.19
C HIS A 173 -16.06 -18.58 8.83
N LEU A 174 -15.22 -19.25 8.03
CA LEU A 174 -13.89 -18.76 7.71
C LEU A 174 -13.95 -17.77 6.56
N LEU A 175 -13.37 -16.59 6.76
CA LEU A 175 -13.27 -15.52 5.77
C LEU A 175 -11.81 -15.08 5.67
N GLU A 176 -11.31 -14.97 4.43
CA GLU A 176 -10.00 -14.37 4.19
C GLU A 176 -10.06 -12.85 4.42
N VAL A 177 -9.03 -12.33 5.06
CA VAL A 177 -8.92 -10.90 5.34
C VAL A 177 -7.46 -10.45 5.17
N SER A 178 -7.26 -9.16 4.90
CA SER A 178 -5.97 -8.51 5.05
C SER A 178 -5.94 -7.75 6.37
N LEU A 179 -4.82 -7.80 7.07
CA LEU A 179 -4.55 -7.08 8.31
C LEU A 179 -3.35 -6.16 8.11
N ALA A 180 -3.62 -4.86 8.00
CA ALA A 180 -2.58 -3.84 7.93
C ALA A 180 -2.27 -3.30 9.32
N ALA A 181 -0.98 -3.26 9.69
CA ALA A 181 -0.53 -2.62 10.93
C ALA A 181 -1.04 -1.17 10.98
N ILE A 182 -1.64 -0.79 12.11
CA ILE A 182 -2.08 0.60 12.26
C ILE A 182 -0.85 1.51 12.42
N LEU A 183 -0.91 2.69 11.80
CA LEU A 183 0.06 3.76 12.07
C LEU A 183 -0.16 4.34 13.49
N PRO A 184 0.84 5.05 14.06
CA PRO A 184 0.65 5.70 15.35
C PRO A 184 -0.58 6.62 15.34
N ASP A 185 -1.22 6.72 16.50
CA ASP A 185 -2.40 7.58 16.68
C ASP A 185 -2.12 9.02 16.23
N LEU A 186 -3.12 9.68 15.66
CA LEU A 186 -2.97 11.04 15.13
C LEU A 186 -2.61 12.06 16.23
N SER A 187 -2.96 11.80 17.50
CA SER A 187 -2.54 12.64 18.64
C SER A 187 -1.04 12.54 18.94
N LEU A 188 -0.39 11.42 18.58
CA LEU A 188 1.03 11.17 18.81
C LEU A 188 1.88 11.50 17.58
N ALA A 189 1.39 11.16 16.40
CA ALA A 189 2.04 11.44 15.12
C ALA A 189 1.01 11.99 14.11
N PRO A 190 0.73 13.31 14.18
CA PRO A 190 -0.15 13.96 13.22
C PRO A 190 0.30 13.71 11.78
N ARG A 191 -0.67 13.46 10.91
CA ARG A 191 -0.46 13.26 9.48
C ARG A 191 -1.24 14.28 8.70
N ARG A 192 -0.62 14.81 7.65
CA ARG A 192 -1.25 15.72 6.71
C ARG A 192 -1.69 14.97 5.48
N SER A 193 -2.96 15.10 5.14
CA SER A 193 -3.50 14.64 3.86
C SER A 193 -3.29 15.70 2.78
N TRP A 194 -2.82 15.28 1.62
CA TRP A 194 -2.55 16.12 0.47
C TRP A 194 -3.37 15.64 -0.72
N ARG A 195 -4.02 16.59 -1.40
CA ARG A 195 -4.70 16.31 -2.67
C ARG A 195 -3.67 16.05 -3.76
N SER A 196 -3.78 14.93 -4.45
CA SER A 196 -2.91 14.62 -5.59
C SER A 196 -3.13 15.64 -6.73
N PRO A 197 -2.06 16.18 -7.37
CA PRO A 197 -2.20 17.00 -8.58
C PRO A 197 -2.83 16.21 -9.73
N TRP A 198 -2.54 14.91 -9.81
CA TRP A 198 -3.12 13.98 -10.77
C TRP A 198 -4.38 13.28 -10.25
N ARG A 199 -5.05 13.85 -9.24
CA ARG A 199 -6.36 13.36 -8.82
C ARG A 199 -7.30 13.35 -10.01
N ARG A 200 -7.93 12.20 -10.28
CA ARG A 200 -8.99 12.05 -11.29
C ARG A 200 -10.22 12.90 -10.96
N SER A 201 -11.13 13.04 -11.91
CA SER A 201 -12.30 13.91 -11.75
C SER A 201 -13.34 13.40 -10.75
N TYR A 202 -13.42 12.08 -10.53
CA TYR A 202 -14.54 11.42 -9.84
C TYR A 202 -15.89 11.78 -10.49
N SER A 203 -15.87 11.84 -11.83
CA SER A 203 -17.03 12.19 -12.64
C SER A 203 -17.14 11.24 -13.81
N ARG A 204 -18.38 10.92 -14.19
CA ARG A 204 -18.68 10.10 -15.38
C ARG A 204 -18.53 10.86 -16.69
N THR A 205 -18.46 12.20 -16.64
CA THR A 205 -18.48 13.06 -17.84
C THR A 205 -17.34 14.07 -17.88
N LYS A 206 -16.78 14.46 -16.73
CA LYS A 206 -15.71 15.47 -16.68
C LYS A 206 -14.35 14.79 -16.73
N LEU A 207 -13.46 15.30 -17.58
CA LEU A 207 -12.03 15.03 -17.52
C LEU A 207 -11.34 16.02 -16.56
N ALA A 208 -10.31 15.54 -15.86
CA ALA A 208 -9.40 16.34 -15.04
C ALA A 208 -8.49 17.23 -15.92
N GLN A 209 -7.88 18.25 -15.31
CA GLN A 209 -7.03 19.19 -16.05
C GLN A 209 -5.79 18.51 -16.65
N TRP A 210 -5.18 17.58 -15.92
CA TRP A 210 -4.02 16.82 -16.38
C TRP A 210 -4.34 15.85 -17.52
N GLU A 211 -5.60 15.46 -17.70
CA GLU A 211 -6.05 14.62 -18.82
C GLU A 211 -6.22 15.45 -20.12
N LYS A 212 -6.42 16.76 -20.00
CA LYS A 212 -6.64 17.67 -21.13
C LYS A 212 -5.36 18.39 -21.58
N ASN A 213 -4.43 18.63 -20.65
CA ASN A 213 -3.23 19.42 -20.90
C ASN A 213 -1.98 18.52 -20.84
N PRO A 214 -1.29 18.26 -21.97
CA PRO A 214 -0.06 17.46 -21.96
C PRO A 214 1.08 18.12 -21.17
N ASN A 215 1.08 19.45 -21.05
CA ASN A 215 2.09 20.24 -20.33
C ASN A 215 1.68 20.53 -18.87
N TYR A 216 0.71 19.79 -18.32
CA TYR A 216 0.19 20.03 -16.97
C TYR A 216 1.28 20.01 -15.90
N CYS A 217 2.30 19.16 -16.05
CA CYS A 217 3.38 19.08 -15.06
C CYS A 217 4.23 20.34 -14.95
N ASP A 218 4.31 21.19 -15.99
CA ASP A 218 5.11 22.42 -15.93
C ASP A 218 4.60 23.38 -14.85
N SER A 219 3.28 23.49 -14.71
CA SER A 219 2.65 24.24 -13.62
C SER A 219 2.84 23.54 -12.26
N VAL A 220 2.78 22.21 -12.23
CA VAL A 220 3.01 21.44 -10.99
C VAL A 220 4.43 21.66 -10.47
N LYS A 221 5.45 21.62 -11.34
CA LYS A 221 6.86 21.89 -11.02
C LYS A 221 7.09 23.28 -10.42
N GLN A 222 6.19 24.24 -10.63
CA GLN A 222 6.28 25.58 -10.06
C GLN A 222 5.49 25.74 -8.75
N THR A 223 4.63 24.77 -8.41
CA THR A 223 3.69 24.87 -7.30
C THR A 223 4.26 24.21 -6.03
N PRO A 224 4.38 24.90 -4.89
CA PRO A 224 4.71 24.25 -3.62
C PRO A 224 3.66 23.20 -3.22
N PRO A 225 4.04 22.06 -2.63
CA PRO A 225 5.40 21.65 -2.24
C PRO A 225 6.21 20.95 -3.34
N TYR A 226 5.73 20.88 -4.59
CA TYR A 226 6.36 20.12 -5.68
C TYR A 226 7.54 20.83 -6.34
N SER A 227 7.64 22.15 -6.16
CA SER A 227 8.71 22.97 -6.72
C SER A 227 10.07 22.82 -6.05
N GLN A 228 10.13 22.13 -4.90
CA GLN A 228 11.35 21.98 -4.11
C GLN A 228 11.43 20.58 -3.48
N GLY A 229 12.65 20.17 -3.12
CA GLY A 229 12.90 18.91 -2.44
C GLY A 229 12.55 17.68 -3.31
N THR A 230 12.12 16.61 -2.65
CA THR A 230 11.87 15.31 -3.31
C THR A 230 10.41 15.07 -3.66
N ARG A 231 9.50 15.99 -3.32
CA ARG A 231 8.06 15.73 -3.34
C ARG A 231 7.53 15.33 -4.73
N LEU A 232 8.07 15.92 -5.79
CA LEU A 232 7.68 15.57 -7.16
C LEU A 232 8.10 14.13 -7.52
N VAL A 233 9.36 13.77 -7.25
CA VAL A 233 9.85 12.41 -7.55
C VAL A 233 9.25 11.36 -6.61
N ASP A 234 8.81 11.76 -5.42
CA ASP A 234 7.98 10.94 -4.54
C ASP A 234 6.61 10.60 -5.14
N LEU A 235 5.93 11.58 -5.75
CA LEU A 235 4.69 11.33 -6.47
C LEU A 235 4.90 10.40 -7.66
N ILE A 236 6.05 10.50 -8.33
CA ILE A 236 6.37 9.66 -9.49
C ILE A 236 6.65 8.22 -9.06
N ASP A 237 7.37 7.99 -7.96
CA ASP A 237 7.54 6.64 -7.40
C ASP A 237 6.19 5.99 -7.05
N MET A 238 5.30 6.76 -6.42
CA MET A 238 3.94 6.30 -6.11
C MET A 238 3.13 6.02 -7.37
N ALA A 239 3.25 6.84 -8.42
CA ALA A 239 2.60 6.61 -9.71
C ALA A 239 3.13 5.36 -10.44
N VAL A 240 4.43 5.08 -10.33
CA VAL A 240 5.04 3.84 -10.83
C VAL A 240 4.48 2.64 -10.07
N LEU A 241 4.42 2.68 -8.73
CA LEU A 241 3.80 1.64 -7.93
C LEU A 241 2.33 1.43 -8.35
N ASP A 242 1.55 2.50 -8.39
CA ASP A 242 0.13 2.49 -8.75
C ASP A 242 -0.07 1.92 -10.16
N PHE A 243 0.78 2.24 -11.13
CA PHE A 243 0.68 1.69 -12.48
C PHE A 243 0.96 0.19 -12.53
N LEU A 244 2.05 -0.26 -11.88
CA LEU A 244 2.39 -1.70 -11.82
C LEU A 244 1.22 -2.52 -11.26
N MET A 245 0.58 -2.01 -10.21
CA MET A 245 -0.57 -2.67 -9.59
C MET A 245 -1.93 -2.26 -10.18
N SER A 246 -1.98 -1.40 -11.21
CA SER A 246 -3.21 -0.87 -11.82
C SER A 246 -4.19 -0.20 -10.84
N ASN A 247 -3.67 0.54 -9.86
CA ASN A 247 -4.48 1.34 -8.93
C ASN A 247 -4.78 2.73 -9.51
N MET A 248 -6.03 2.96 -9.88
CA MET A 248 -6.48 4.25 -10.44
C MET A 248 -6.95 5.25 -9.38
N ASP A 249 -7.07 4.85 -8.11
CA ASP A 249 -7.80 5.59 -7.08
C ASP A 249 -6.93 6.46 -6.16
N ARG A 250 -5.72 6.83 -6.61
CA ARG A 250 -4.79 7.69 -5.86
C ARG A 250 -5.21 9.17 -5.86
N HIS A 251 -6.30 9.48 -5.18
CA HIS A 251 -6.80 10.86 -5.08
C HIS A 251 -6.07 11.74 -4.06
N HIS A 252 -5.47 11.10 -3.05
CA HIS A 252 -4.78 11.74 -1.94
C HIS A 252 -3.56 10.91 -1.56
N TYR A 253 -2.63 11.55 -0.86
CA TYR A 253 -1.51 10.90 -0.19
C TYR A 253 -1.31 11.54 1.18
N GLU A 254 -0.63 10.86 2.09
CA GLU A 254 -0.35 11.36 3.44
C GLU A 254 1.15 11.50 3.69
N THR A 255 1.50 12.41 4.59
CA THR A 255 2.85 12.57 5.14
C THR A 255 2.78 12.76 6.66
N PHE A 256 3.82 12.36 7.39
CA PHE A 256 3.95 12.73 8.80
C PHE A 256 4.30 14.22 8.93
N GLU A 257 3.51 14.99 9.69
CA GLU A 257 3.71 16.43 9.82
C GLU A 257 5.05 16.78 10.46
N LYS A 258 5.49 15.96 11.42
CA LYS A 258 6.75 16.14 12.14
C LYS A 258 7.98 16.26 11.23
N PHE A 259 7.95 15.64 10.05
CA PHE A 259 9.07 15.65 9.11
C PHE A 259 8.97 16.78 8.06
N GLY A 260 7.90 17.58 8.08
CA GLY A 260 7.72 18.68 7.15
C GLY A 260 7.57 18.23 5.70
N ASN A 261 8.12 18.99 4.76
CA ASN A 261 8.01 18.69 3.33
C ASN A 261 9.04 17.66 2.84
N GLU A 262 10.16 17.52 3.54
CA GLU A 262 11.26 16.59 3.23
C GLU A 262 11.04 15.24 3.90
N THR A 263 10.04 14.52 3.42
CA THR A 263 9.65 13.20 3.91
C THR A 263 9.05 12.39 2.78
N PHE A 264 9.09 11.07 2.91
CA PHE A 264 8.42 10.16 2.00
C PHE A 264 6.88 10.27 2.09
N LEU A 265 6.20 9.75 1.08
CA LEU A 265 4.73 9.67 1.04
C LEU A 265 4.24 8.32 1.52
N LEU A 266 3.22 8.31 2.35
CA LEU A 266 2.57 7.08 2.78
C LEU A 266 1.72 6.51 1.63
N HIS A 267 2.02 5.28 1.22
CA HIS A 267 1.32 4.56 0.15
C HIS A 267 0.09 3.81 0.70
N LEU A 268 -0.90 4.53 1.23
CA LEU A 268 -2.08 3.93 1.90
C LEU A 268 -3.23 3.57 0.94
N ASP A 269 -4.20 2.78 1.37
CA ASP A 269 -5.42 2.46 0.59
C ASP A 269 -5.14 1.91 -0.82
N ASN A 270 -4.57 0.71 -0.87
CA ASN A 270 -4.24 0.01 -2.12
C ASN A 270 -5.31 -1.03 -2.51
N GLY A 271 -6.45 -1.05 -1.83
CA GLY A 271 -7.52 -2.03 -2.01
C GLY A 271 -8.11 -2.08 -3.43
N ARG A 272 -7.97 -1.02 -4.23
CA ARG A 272 -8.42 -0.97 -5.63
C ARG A 272 -7.31 -1.30 -6.65
N ALA A 273 -6.17 -1.81 -6.16
CA ALA A 273 -5.15 -2.39 -7.01
C ALA A 273 -5.56 -3.80 -7.46
N PHE A 274 -4.86 -4.31 -8.47
CA PHE A 274 -5.01 -5.66 -9.04
C PHE A 274 -6.46 -5.96 -9.45
N GLY A 275 -7.19 -4.96 -9.93
CA GLY A 275 -8.54 -5.13 -10.47
C GLY A 275 -8.57 -5.77 -11.85
N ARG A 276 -7.58 -5.47 -12.70
CA ARG A 276 -7.45 -6.07 -14.05
C ARG A 276 -6.03 -6.51 -14.31
N HIS A 277 -5.83 -7.71 -14.86
CA HIS A 277 -4.56 -8.18 -15.40
C HIS A 277 -4.52 -8.12 -16.92
N SER A 278 -5.68 -8.19 -17.56
CA SER A 278 -5.81 -8.21 -19.03
C SER A 278 -5.64 -6.83 -19.68
N GLN A 279 -5.79 -5.75 -18.90
CA GLN A 279 -5.68 -4.37 -19.35
C GLN A 279 -4.69 -3.58 -18.49
N ASP A 280 -3.88 -2.76 -19.15
CA ASP A 280 -3.03 -1.75 -18.51
C ASP A 280 -3.68 -0.38 -18.66
N GLU A 281 -3.48 0.50 -17.68
CA GLU A 281 -4.05 1.84 -17.67
C GLU A 281 -2.94 2.90 -17.76
N PRO A 282 -2.52 3.30 -18.97
CA PRO A 282 -1.44 4.26 -19.19
C PRO A 282 -1.65 5.60 -18.48
N SER A 283 -2.90 6.03 -18.25
CA SER A 283 -3.15 7.31 -17.59
C SER A 283 -2.63 7.38 -16.14
N ILE A 284 -2.38 6.24 -15.49
CA ILE A 284 -1.72 6.22 -14.17
C ILE A 284 -0.27 6.73 -14.26
N LEU A 285 0.43 6.50 -15.38
CA LEU A 285 1.79 6.99 -15.61
C LEU A 285 1.87 8.45 -16.07
N ALA A 286 0.74 9.17 -16.15
CA ALA A 286 0.73 10.58 -16.51
C ALA A 286 1.77 11.44 -15.73
N PRO A 287 2.00 11.27 -14.41
CA PRO A 287 3.04 12.00 -13.70
C PRO A 287 4.44 11.74 -14.27
N LEU A 288 4.81 10.49 -14.54
CA LEU A 288 6.11 10.15 -15.12
C LEU A 288 6.24 10.70 -16.54
N GLN A 289 5.22 10.49 -17.37
CA GLN A 289 5.21 10.90 -18.77
C GLN A 289 5.24 12.42 -18.96
N GLN A 290 4.49 13.16 -18.14
CA GLN A 290 4.40 14.63 -18.26
C GLN A 290 5.58 15.33 -17.59
N CYS A 291 6.07 14.80 -16.46
CA CYS A 291 7.16 15.44 -15.74
C CYS A 291 8.53 15.05 -16.27
N CYS A 292 8.66 13.86 -16.86
CA CYS A 292 9.92 13.26 -17.26
C CYS A 292 11.00 13.35 -16.17
N ARG A 293 10.66 12.91 -14.96
CA ARG A 293 11.58 12.85 -13.81
C ARG A 293 11.47 11.49 -13.12
N ILE A 294 12.58 10.93 -12.64
CA ILE A 294 12.58 9.69 -11.85
C ILE A 294 13.80 9.66 -10.94
N ARG A 295 13.70 9.02 -9.76
CA ARG A 295 14.87 8.78 -8.91
C ARG A 295 15.84 7.81 -9.55
N ARG A 296 17.13 8.04 -9.35
CA ARG A 296 18.19 7.11 -9.77
C ARG A 296 18.04 5.77 -9.07
N SER A 297 17.78 5.76 -7.76
CA SER A 297 17.55 4.53 -6.99
C SER A 297 16.38 3.70 -7.54
N THR A 298 15.24 4.34 -7.81
CA THR A 298 14.06 3.69 -8.41
C THR A 298 14.38 3.13 -9.78
N LEU A 299 14.98 3.92 -10.68
CA LEU A 299 15.31 3.47 -12.03
C LEU A 299 16.25 2.25 -12.04
N LEU A 300 17.28 2.26 -11.19
CA LEU A 300 18.20 1.13 -11.06
C LEU A 300 17.48 -0.11 -10.54
N ARG A 301 16.56 0.04 -9.59
CA ARG A 301 15.76 -1.07 -9.07
C ARG A 301 14.81 -1.64 -10.12
N LEU A 302 14.14 -0.80 -10.89
CA LEU A 302 13.26 -1.22 -11.99
C LEU A 302 14.05 -1.98 -13.08
N ARG A 303 15.25 -1.49 -13.44
CA ARG A 303 16.13 -2.18 -14.40
C ARG A 303 16.58 -3.54 -13.89
N LEU A 304 16.96 -3.64 -12.61
CA LEU A 304 17.31 -4.91 -11.98
C LEU A 304 16.14 -5.90 -12.08
N LEU A 305 14.93 -5.46 -11.72
CA LEU A 305 13.71 -6.30 -11.72
C LEU A 305 13.23 -6.69 -13.13
N ALA A 306 13.79 -6.09 -14.18
CA ALA A 306 13.54 -6.47 -15.57
C ALA A 306 14.52 -7.52 -16.11
N LEU A 307 15.60 -7.83 -15.37
CA LEU A 307 16.57 -8.85 -15.75
C LEU A 307 15.98 -10.26 -15.54
N PRO A 308 16.35 -11.26 -16.37
CA PRO A 308 15.87 -12.63 -16.23
C PRO A 308 16.07 -13.23 -14.83
N ASP A 309 17.24 -12.99 -14.21
CA ASP A 309 17.59 -13.55 -12.90
C ASP A 309 16.83 -12.91 -11.71
N PHE A 310 16.17 -11.77 -11.94
CA PHE A 310 15.48 -10.99 -10.90
C PHE A 310 14.08 -10.56 -11.35
N ARG A 311 13.51 -11.26 -12.33
CA ARG A 311 12.24 -10.91 -12.96
C ARG A 311 11.17 -10.61 -11.91
N LEU A 312 10.49 -9.47 -12.07
CA LEU A 312 9.55 -8.94 -11.09
C LEU A 312 8.46 -9.96 -10.71
N SER A 313 7.88 -10.65 -11.68
CA SER A 313 6.88 -11.70 -11.41
C SER A 313 7.41 -12.82 -10.51
N ASP A 314 8.66 -13.27 -10.72
CA ASP A 314 9.26 -14.37 -9.97
C ASP A 314 9.57 -13.98 -8.53
N VAL A 315 10.20 -12.84 -8.32
CA VAL A 315 10.49 -12.34 -6.96
C VAL A 315 9.20 -11.94 -6.22
N MET A 316 8.16 -11.51 -6.94
CA MET A 316 6.84 -11.26 -6.36
C MET A 316 6.17 -12.56 -5.92
N ARG A 317 6.22 -13.60 -6.75
CA ARG A 317 5.69 -14.94 -6.41
C ARG A 317 6.36 -15.51 -5.16
N GLU A 318 7.69 -15.46 -5.10
CA GLU A 318 8.46 -15.92 -3.94
C GLU A 318 8.13 -15.10 -2.67
N SER A 319 8.05 -13.78 -2.80
CA SER A 319 7.71 -12.89 -1.69
C SER A 319 6.30 -13.17 -1.14
N LEU A 320 5.31 -13.35 -2.02
CA LEU A 320 3.93 -13.63 -1.64
C LEU A 320 3.73 -15.03 -1.03
N ALA A 321 4.54 -16.01 -1.42
CA ALA A 321 4.49 -17.37 -0.87
C ALA A 321 4.81 -17.43 0.64
N GLN A 322 5.36 -16.34 1.21
CA GLN A 322 5.62 -16.21 2.65
C GLN A 322 4.38 -15.76 3.45
N ASP A 323 3.32 -15.31 2.79
CA ASP A 323 2.08 -14.90 3.47
C ASP A 323 1.24 -16.12 3.85
N PRO A 324 0.62 -16.17 5.05
CA PRO A 324 -0.19 -17.32 5.49
C PRO A 324 -1.36 -17.67 4.57
N LEU A 325 -1.90 -16.72 3.81
CA LEU A 325 -2.98 -17.03 2.85
C LEU A 325 -2.49 -17.74 1.59
N ALA A 326 -1.17 -17.85 1.38
CA ALA A 326 -0.58 -18.63 0.30
C ALA A 326 -0.85 -20.14 0.44
N ASP A 327 -0.98 -20.64 1.67
CA ASP A 327 -1.31 -22.05 1.95
C ASP A 327 -2.70 -22.45 1.42
N ALA A 328 -3.63 -21.49 1.35
CA ALA A 328 -4.97 -21.71 0.82
C ALA A 328 -5.02 -21.61 -0.70
N ALA A 329 -4.34 -20.60 -1.27
CA ALA A 329 -4.21 -20.37 -2.71
C ALA A 329 -3.14 -19.28 -2.96
N PRO A 330 -2.65 -19.09 -4.19
CA PRO A 330 -1.84 -17.92 -4.55
C PRO A 330 -2.58 -16.60 -4.36
N LEU A 331 -1.94 -15.57 -3.81
CA LEU A 331 -2.55 -14.24 -3.56
C LEU A 331 -2.83 -13.46 -4.85
N LEU A 332 -2.00 -13.66 -5.86
CA LEU A 332 -2.17 -13.16 -7.23
C LEU A 332 -2.18 -14.34 -8.19
N SER A 333 -3.01 -14.25 -9.23
CA SER A 333 -2.98 -15.21 -10.33
C SER A 333 -1.71 -15.05 -11.18
N GLU A 334 -1.35 -16.09 -11.92
CA GLU A 334 -0.22 -16.02 -12.88
C GLU A 334 -0.41 -14.93 -13.94
N ALA A 335 -1.67 -14.62 -14.29
CA ALA A 335 -1.99 -13.52 -15.19
C ALA A 335 -1.63 -12.14 -14.58
N HIS A 336 -1.90 -11.93 -13.29
CA HIS A 336 -1.48 -10.71 -12.58
C HIS A 336 0.05 -10.62 -12.46
N LEU A 337 0.73 -11.73 -12.16
CA LEU A 337 2.18 -11.78 -12.12
C LEU A 337 2.79 -11.43 -13.49
N SER A 338 2.28 -12.01 -14.57
CA SER A 338 2.71 -11.69 -15.94
C SER A 338 2.43 -10.23 -16.32
N ALA A 339 1.33 -9.66 -15.85
CA ALA A 339 1.01 -8.25 -16.06
C ALA A 339 2.01 -7.30 -15.38
N LEU A 340 2.61 -7.69 -14.24
CA LEU A 340 3.65 -6.88 -13.58
C LEU A 340 4.88 -6.71 -14.48
N ASP A 341 5.34 -7.78 -15.14
CA ASP A 341 6.49 -7.71 -16.05
C ASP A 341 6.19 -6.85 -17.27
N ARG A 342 5.00 -7.02 -17.87
CA ARG A 342 4.54 -6.20 -19.00
C ARG A 342 4.48 -4.72 -18.64
N ARG A 343 3.92 -4.39 -17.47
CA ARG A 343 3.84 -3.01 -16.96
C ARG A 343 5.21 -2.46 -16.62
N LEU A 344 6.11 -3.26 -16.04
CA LEU A 344 7.48 -2.84 -15.78
C LEU A 344 8.20 -2.44 -17.08
N ALA A 345 8.05 -3.24 -18.14
CA ALA A 345 8.59 -2.89 -19.46
C ALA A 345 8.02 -1.56 -19.98
N ALA A 346 6.72 -1.32 -19.81
CA ALA A 346 6.09 -0.05 -20.18
C ALA A 346 6.63 1.14 -19.38
N VAL A 347 6.88 0.99 -18.06
CA VAL A 347 7.52 2.04 -17.23
C VAL A 347 8.90 2.38 -17.78
N LEU A 348 9.73 1.37 -18.05
CA LEU A 348 11.08 1.57 -18.59
C LEU A 348 11.06 2.24 -19.97
N GLN A 349 10.07 1.88 -20.81
CA GLN A 349 9.88 2.52 -22.11
C GLN A 349 9.54 4.01 -21.98
N VAL A 350 8.66 4.39 -21.05
CA VAL A 350 8.34 5.81 -20.79
C VAL A 350 9.60 6.56 -20.33
N VAL A 351 10.40 5.97 -19.44
CA VAL A 351 11.67 6.58 -19.03
C VAL A 351 12.61 6.76 -20.21
N HIS A 352 12.77 5.75 -21.07
CA HIS A 352 13.61 5.83 -22.27
C HIS A 352 13.19 7.00 -23.16
N THR A 353 11.91 7.11 -23.49
CA THR A 353 11.37 8.21 -24.31
C THR A 353 11.57 9.59 -23.67
N CYS A 354 11.52 9.68 -22.33
CA CYS A 354 11.88 10.92 -21.64
C CYS A 354 13.37 11.25 -21.79
N GLN A 355 14.27 10.25 -21.68
CA GLN A 355 15.72 10.45 -21.78
C GLN A 355 16.17 10.86 -23.20
N GLU A 356 15.43 10.47 -24.23
CA GLU A 356 15.68 10.94 -25.62
C GLU A 356 15.40 12.44 -25.81
N LYS A 357 14.51 13.02 -24.98
CA LYS A 357 14.02 14.40 -25.13
C LYS A 357 14.59 15.36 -24.09
N HIS A 358 15.01 14.86 -22.93
CA HIS A 358 15.40 15.66 -21.78
C HIS A 358 16.69 15.11 -21.15
N THR A 359 17.57 15.99 -20.69
CA THR A 359 18.83 15.62 -20.04
C THR A 359 18.70 15.50 -18.51
N ASP A 360 17.69 16.13 -17.89
CA ASP A 360 17.50 16.20 -16.43
C ASP A 360 16.53 15.16 -15.87
N VAL A 361 16.28 14.06 -16.62
CA VAL A 361 15.29 13.04 -16.26
C VAL A 361 15.63 12.35 -14.94
N ILE A 362 16.90 12.02 -14.73
CA ILE A 362 17.34 11.28 -13.56
C ILE A 362 17.63 12.28 -12.43
N HIS A 363 16.85 12.18 -11.36
CA HIS A 363 17.15 12.84 -10.10
C HIS A 363 18.10 11.96 -9.28
N ASP A 364 19.33 12.41 -9.08
CA ASP A 364 20.32 11.66 -8.30
C ASP A 364 20.07 11.79 -6.80
N ASP A 365 19.64 10.69 -6.20
CA ASP A 365 19.38 10.53 -4.77
C ASP A 365 20.40 9.63 -4.07
N LEU A 366 21.43 9.16 -4.79
CA LEU A 366 22.48 8.29 -4.25
C LEU A 366 23.68 9.08 -3.73
N ASP A 367 24.01 10.23 -4.34
CA ASP A 367 25.15 11.05 -3.91
C ASP A 367 24.97 11.68 -2.51
N ARG A 368 23.71 11.83 -2.05
CA ARG A 368 23.39 12.36 -0.71
C ARG A 368 23.66 11.35 0.42
N TYR A 369 23.65 10.05 0.14
CA TYR A 369 23.93 9.04 1.16
C TYR A 369 25.38 9.11 1.66
N ASP A 370 26.34 9.46 0.81
CA ASP A 370 27.73 9.59 1.21
C ASP A 370 27.94 10.80 2.13
N GLN A 371 27.26 11.92 1.88
CA GLN A 371 27.38 13.12 2.73
C GLN A 371 26.70 12.99 4.09
N ASP A 372 25.50 12.40 4.15
CA ASP A 372 24.79 12.18 5.43
C ASP A 372 25.47 11.10 6.29
N SER A 373 26.14 10.11 5.67
CA SER A 373 26.94 9.13 6.41
C SER A 373 28.23 9.70 7.01
N LEU A 374 28.72 10.82 6.47
CA LEU A 374 29.89 11.56 6.97
C LEU A 374 29.51 12.56 8.08
N THR A 375 28.36 13.21 8.00
CA THR A 375 27.88 14.15 9.03
C THR A 375 27.42 13.44 10.31
N ASP A 376 26.85 12.23 10.23
CA ASP A 376 26.50 11.40 11.40
C ASP A 376 27.74 10.80 12.11
N ARG A 377 28.90 10.75 11.45
CA ARG A 377 30.18 10.40 12.08
C ARG A 377 30.82 11.58 12.81
N ASN A 378 30.67 12.79 12.28
CA ASN A 378 31.26 14.00 12.86
C ASN A 378 30.46 14.60 14.02
N THR A 379 29.21 14.17 14.25
CA THR A 379 28.41 14.54 15.43
C THR A 379 28.54 13.55 16.59
N LYS A 380 29.39 12.52 16.45
CA LYS A 380 29.74 11.55 17.50
C LYS A 380 31.23 11.59 17.89
N GLN A 381 31.89 12.73 17.69
CA GLN A 381 33.20 13.03 18.28
C GLN A 381 33.08 14.10 19.34
#